data_AF-A0A7S0T7T6-F1
#
_entry.id   AF-A0A7S0T7T6-F1
#
_cell.length_a   1.000
_cell.length_b   1.000
_cell.length_c   1.000
_cell.angle_alpha   90.00
_cell.angle_beta   90.00
_cell.angle_gamma   90.00
#
_symmetry.space_group_name_H-M   'P 1'
#
loop_
_entity.id
_entity.type
_entity.pdbx_description
1 polymer ?
#
loop_
_entity_poly.entity_id
_entity_poly.type
_entity_poly.pdbx_seq_one_letter_code
_entity_poly.pdbx_strand_id
1 'polypeptide(L)'
;ETAYAVWAHIRLLVKRAPMLFSTDYKSFYFRASDSNAVKRLKLSMLTDIADAQNTYAIVTELTEYVTDVDAAIACASVRAVGAIALVSADDIDGIVDRLLLFFDLDIDHVTAETIVVAADILRKRPKHTGKCIKAMENIDLYDISEPKARLALIWIYGEYG
;
A
#
# COMPACT_ATOMS: atom_id res chain seq x y z
N GLU A 1 10.58 -24.05 6.56
CA GLU A 1 11.22 -24.01 5.23
C GLU A 1 10.29 -24.49 4.11
N THR A 2 9.66 -25.65 4.24
CA THR A 2 8.69 -26.20 3.26
C THR A 2 7.53 -25.24 2.94
N ALA A 3 6.97 -24.56 3.94
CA ALA A 3 5.87 -23.60 3.73
C ALA A 3 6.25 -22.42 2.82
N TYR A 4 7.47 -21.89 2.93
CA TYR A 4 7.91 -20.80 2.08
C TYR A 4 8.02 -21.24 0.61
N ALA A 5 8.60 -22.42 0.37
CA ALA A 5 8.70 -22.97 -0.98
C ALA A 5 7.31 -23.13 -1.60
N VAL A 6 6.32 -23.66 -0.86
CA VAL A 6 4.93 -23.78 -1.34
C VAL A 6 4.36 -22.41 -1.70
N TRP A 7 4.49 -21.40 -0.83
CA TRP A 7 4.00 -20.05 -1.11
C TRP A 7 4.69 -19.39 -2.32
N ALA A 8 5.98 -19.62 -2.50
CA ALA A 8 6.71 -19.11 -3.66
C ALA A 8 6.21 -19.71 -4.98
N HIS A 9 5.87 -21.01 -5.00
CA HIS A 9 5.26 -21.65 -6.16
C HIS A 9 3.85 -21.14 -6.43
N ILE A 10 3.02 -20.99 -5.38
CA ILE A 10 1.68 -20.41 -5.51
C ILE A 10 1.76 -19.00 -6.09
N ARG A 11 2.69 -18.17 -5.61
CA ARG A 11 2.91 -16.82 -6.15
C ARG A 11 3.24 -16.84 -7.64
N LEU A 12 4.01 -17.81 -8.11
CA LEU A 12 4.31 -17.94 -9.54
C LEU A 12 3.05 -18.23 -10.37
N LEU A 13 2.15 -19.07 -9.83
CA LEU A 13 0.85 -19.34 -10.45
C LEU A 13 -0.05 -18.10 -10.45
N VAL A 14 -0.14 -17.40 -9.32
CA VAL A 14 -0.90 -16.14 -9.17
C VAL A 14 -0.42 -15.11 -10.18
N LYS A 15 0.89 -14.90 -10.32
CA LYS A 15 1.44 -13.97 -11.33
C LYS A 15 1.08 -14.33 -12.76
N ARG A 16 0.93 -15.63 -13.07
CA ARG A 16 0.59 -16.09 -14.41
C ARG A 16 -0.89 -15.95 -14.73
N ALA A 17 -1.76 -16.11 -13.74
CA ALA A 17 -3.22 -16.07 -13.92
C ALA A 17 -3.94 -15.57 -12.66
N PRO A 18 -3.84 -14.27 -12.33
CA PRO A 18 -4.34 -13.73 -11.05
C PRO A 18 -5.86 -13.89 -10.89
N MET A 19 -6.61 -13.78 -12.00
CA MET A 19 -8.07 -13.92 -12.02
C MET A 19 -8.57 -15.29 -11.54
N LEU A 20 -7.76 -16.35 -11.61
CA LEU A 20 -8.15 -17.68 -11.09
C LEU A 20 -8.17 -17.74 -9.56
N PHE A 21 -7.55 -16.76 -8.89
CA PHE A 21 -7.40 -16.72 -7.44
C PHE A 21 -8.19 -15.56 -6.81
N SER A 22 -8.88 -14.75 -7.62
CA SER A 22 -9.55 -13.53 -7.13
C SER A 22 -10.77 -13.80 -6.27
N THR A 23 -11.35 -15.01 -6.33
CA THR A 23 -12.46 -15.45 -5.46
C THR A 23 -11.97 -15.96 -4.10
N ASP A 24 -10.79 -16.56 -4.05
CA ASP A 24 -10.23 -17.20 -2.85
C ASP A 24 -9.22 -16.31 -2.11
N TYR A 25 -9.26 -15.00 -2.37
CA TYR A 25 -8.30 -14.01 -1.87
C TYR A 25 -8.08 -14.05 -0.35
N LYS A 26 -9.12 -14.38 0.43
CA LYS A 26 -9.05 -14.52 1.89
C LYS A 26 -8.04 -15.58 2.35
N SER A 27 -7.74 -16.58 1.52
CA SER A 27 -6.72 -17.59 1.82
C SER A 27 -5.31 -17.01 1.89
N PHE A 28 -5.09 -15.84 1.29
CA PHE A 28 -3.82 -15.12 1.30
C PHE A 28 -3.69 -14.13 2.46
N TYR A 29 -4.68 -14.01 3.34
CA TYR A 29 -4.56 -13.16 4.53
C TYR A 29 -3.45 -13.67 5.47
N PHE A 30 -2.86 -12.75 6.21
CA PHE A 30 -1.83 -13.08 7.19
C PHE A 30 -2.41 -13.95 8.30
N ARG A 31 -1.58 -14.87 8.79
CA ARG A 31 -1.85 -15.69 9.96
C ARG A 31 -0.81 -15.34 11.03
N ALA A 32 -1.18 -15.49 12.30
CA ALA A 32 -0.27 -15.27 13.42
C ALA A 32 1.01 -16.14 13.35
N SER A 33 0.93 -17.31 12.70
CA SER A 33 2.07 -18.21 12.51
C SER A 33 2.91 -17.90 11.26
N ASP A 34 2.53 -16.91 10.44
CA ASP A 34 3.27 -16.60 9.22
C ASP A 34 4.57 -15.86 9.52
N SER A 35 5.68 -16.40 9.01
CA SER A 35 6.95 -15.68 8.96
C SER A 35 6.87 -14.43 8.06
N ASN A 36 7.72 -13.43 8.30
CA ASN A 36 7.75 -12.20 7.48
C ASN A 36 8.01 -12.49 6.00
N ALA A 37 8.78 -13.54 5.67
CA ALA A 37 8.99 -13.95 4.29
C ALA A 37 7.68 -14.42 3.61
N VAL A 38 6.84 -15.17 4.32
CA VAL A 38 5.52 -15.60 3.84
C VAL A 38 4.55 -14.43 3.76
N LYS A 39 4.53 -13.55 4.77
CA LYS A 39 3.75 -12.31 4.74
C LYS A 39 4.03 -11.48 3.49
N ARG A 40 5.29 -11.26 3.12
CA ARG A 40 5.66 -10.54 1.88
C ARG A 40 5.11 -11.20 0.61
N LEU A 41 5.13 -12.54 0.54
CA LEU A 41 4.58 -13.26 -0.62
C LEU A 41 3.07 -13.08 -0.69
N LYS A 42 2.37 -13.30 0.43
CA LYS A 42 0.93 -13.13 0.58
C LYS A 42 0.46 -11.73 0.22
N LEU A 43 1.16 -10.72 0.74
CA LEU A 43 0.92 -9.32 0.44
C LEU A 43 1.01 -9.04 -1.06
N SER A 44 2.09 -9.48 -1.71
CA SER A 44 2.25 -9.35 -3.17
C SER A 44 1.12 -10.04 -3.93
N MET A 45 0.67 -11.22 -3.50
CA MET A 45 -0.43 -11.93 -4.16
C MET A 45 -1.76 -11.21 -3.98
N LEU A 46 -2.06 -10.67 -2.79
CA LEU A 46 -3.25 -9.85 -2.55
C LEU A 46 -3.29 -8.61 -3.45
N THR A 47 -2.15 -7.95 -3.64
CA THR A 47 -2.03 -6.84 -4.61
C THR A 47 -2.27 -7.30 -6.04
N ASP A 48 -1.71 -8.43 -6.45
CA ASP A 48 -1.77 -8.93 -7.84
C ASP A 48 -3.19 -9.41 -8.24
N ILE A 49 -4.01 -9.89 -7.29
CA ILE A 49 -5.36 -10.43 -7.55
C ILE A 49 -6.50 -9.43 -7.32
N ALA A 50 -6.18 -8.20 -6.91
CA ALA A 50 -7.18 -7.20 -6.63
C ALA A 50 -7.96 -6.83 -7.91
N ASP A 51 -9.29 -6.91 -7.84
CA ASP A 51 -10.22 -6.61 -8.93
C ASP A 51 -11.42 -5.78 -8.43
N ALA A 52 -12.31 -5.37 -9.34
CA ALA A 52 -13.46 -4.52 -9.00
C ALA A 52 -14.40 -5.12 -7.94
N GLN A 53 -14.39 -6.44 -7.72
CA GLN A 53 -15.29 -7.13 -6.79
C GLN A 53 -14.67 -7.29 -5.40
N ASN A 54 -13.35 -7.47 -5.31
CA ASN A 54 -12.67 -7.77 -4.05
C ASN A 54 -11.79 -6.61 -3.52
N THR A 55 -11.52 -5.58 -4.32
CA THR A 55 -10.57 -4.51 -3.98
C THR A 55 -10.85 -3.86 -2.64
N TYR A 56 -12.11 -3.53 -2.34
CA TYR A 56 -12.44 -2.89 -1.07
C TYR A 56 -12.14 -3.78 0.14
N ALA A 57 -12.45 -5.08 0.05
CA ALA A 57 -12.16 -6.04 1.11
C ALA A 57 -10.65 -6.24 1.29
N ILE A 58 -9.91 -6.36 0.19
CA ILE A 58 -8.45 -6.49 0.23
C ILE A 58 -7.82 -5.24 0.83
N VAL A 59 -8.18 -4.03 0.36
CA VAL A 59 -7.63 -2.78 0.89
C VAL A 59 -7.95 -2.62 2.38
N THR A 60 -9.15 -3.03 2.82
CA THR A 60 -9.50 -3.01 4.26
C THR A 60 -8.53 -3.86 5.07
N GLU A 61 -8.27 -5.08 4.60
CA GLU A 61 -7.34 -5.99 5.26
C GLU A 61 -5.90 -5.45 5.23
N LEU A 62 -5.46 -4.87 4.10
CA LEU A 62 -4.12 -4.29 3.97
C LEU A 62 -3.89 -3.10 4.90
N THR A 63 -4.93 -2.31 5.20
CA THR A 63 -4.88 -1.23 6.17
C THR A 63 -4.55 -1.74 7.57
N GLU A 64 -5.08 -2.90 7.98
CA GLU A 64 -4.73 -3.53 9.27
C GLU A 64 -3.24 -3.93 9.32
N TYR A 65 -2.63 -4.23 8.16
CA TYR A 65 -1.22 -4.62 8.08
C TYR A 65 -0.23 -3.44 8.07
N VAL A 66 -0.72 -2.20 8.01
CA VAL A 66 0.12 -0.99 8.08
C VAL A 66 0.70 -0.79 9.48
N THR A 67 0.07 -1.34 10.52
CA THR A 67 0.52 -1.27 11.91
C THR A 67 1.29 -2.52 12.36
N ASP A 68 1.75 -3.36 11.41
CA ASP A 68 2.54 -4.56 11.73
C ASP A 68 3.84 -4.17 12.47
N VAL A 69 4.22 -5.00 13.43
CA VAL A 69 5.42 -4.80 14.25
C VAL A 69 6.71 -4.80 13.43
N ASP A 70 6.72 -5.44 12.27
CA ASP A 70 7.82 -5.36 11.31
C ASP A 70 7.63 -4.16 10.37
N ALA A 71 8.46 -3.13 10.54
CA ALA A 71 8.41 -1.90 9.76
C ALA A 71 8.50 -2.13 8.24
N ALA A 72 9.20 -3.17 7.79
CA ALA A 72 9.29 -3.48 6.36
C ALA A 72 7.99 -4.08 5.82
N ILE A 73 7.25 -4.85 6.63
CA ILE A 73 5.88 -5.28 6.30
C ILE A 73 4.94 -4.07 6.32
N ALA A 74 4.96 -3.24 7.35
CA ALA A 74 4.16 -2.02 7.43
C ALA A 74 4.31 -1.14 6.18
N CYS A 75 5.54 -0.76 5.82
CA CYS A 75 5.81 0.01 4.59
C CYS A 75 5.39 -0.76 3.33
N ALA A 76 5.57 -2.08 3.28
CA ALA A 76 5.13 -2.86 2.12
C ALA A 76 3.60 -2.85 1.97
N SER A 77 2.85 -2.84 3.09
CA SER A 77 1.39 -2.75 3.10
C SER A 77 0.90 -1.40 2.56
N VAL A 78 1.55 -0.31 2.97
CA VAL A 78 1.30 1.03 2.40
C VAL A 78 1.51 1.04 0.88
N ARG A 79 2.65 0.49 0.42
CA ARG A 79 2.93 0.36 -1.03
C ARG A 79 1.89 -0.50 -1.75
N ALA A 80 1.42 -1.58 -1.13
CA ALA A 80 0.42 -2.46 -1.71
C ALA A 80 -0.92 -1.72 -1.91
N VAL A 81 -1.39 -0.95 -0.93
CA VAL A 81 -2.58 -0.10 -1.06
C VAL A 81 -2.39 0.93 -2.18
N GLY A 82 -1.23 1.59 -2.23
CA GLY A 82 -0.88 2.51 -3.30
C GLY A 82 -0.88 1.89 -4.69
N ALA A 83 -0.30 0.70 -4.83
CA ALA A 83 -0.24 -0.03 -6.09
C ALA A 83 -1.64 -0.37 -6.59
N ILE A 84 -2.54 -0.83 -5.70
CA ILE A 84 -3.94 -1.07 -6.04
C ILE A 84 -4.59 0.25 -6.50
N ALA A 85 -4.41 1.34 -5.77
CA ALA A 85 -4.95 2.65 -6.17
C ALA A 85 -4.47 3.07 -7.58
N LEU A 86 -3.20 2.84 -7.90
CA LEU A 86 -2.63 3.19 -9.21
C LEU A 86 -3.15 2.31 -10.36
N VAL A 87 -3.54 1.07 -10.10
CA VAL A 87 -4.02 0.10 -11.11
C VAL A 87 -5.53 0.18 -11.29
N SER A 88 -6.29 0.40 -10.21
CA SER A 88 -7.75 0.44 -10.25
C SER A 88 -8.28 1.53 -11.20
N ALA A 89 -9.23 1.13 -12.05
CA ALA A 89 -9.89 2.01 -13.01
C ALA A 89 -11.12 2.71 -12.41
N ASP A 90 -11.85 2.02 -11.52
CA ASP A 90 -13.11 2.45 -10.94
C ASP A 90 -12.96 2.71 -9.42
N ASP A 91 -13.65 3.73 -8.91
CA ASP A 91 -13.82 4.07 -7.48
C ASP A 91 -12.54 4.09 -6.61
N ILE A 92 -11.51 4.78 -7.11
CA ILE A 92 -10.24 4.99 -6.39
C ILE A 92 -10.39 5.94 -5.19
N ASP A 93 -11.44 6.77 -5.16
CA ASP A 93 -11.60 7.84 -4.16
C ASP A 93 -11.61 7.27 -2.73
N GLY A 94 -12.32 6.17 -2.51
CA GLY A 94 -12.33 5.48 -1.21
C GLY A 94 -10.98 4.86 -0.81
N ILE A 95 -10.17 4.45 -1.78
CA ILE A 95 -8.83 3.88 -1.53
C ILE A 95 -7.84 4.99 -1.18
N VAL A 96 -7.88 6.11 -1.90
CA VAL A 96 -7.06 7.30 -1.60
C VAL A 96 -7.42 7.83 -0.23
N ASP A 97 -8.70 7.96 0.10
CA ASP A 97 -9.13 8.44 1.42
C ASP A 97 -8.57 7.56 2.54
N ARG A 98 -8.62 6.23 2.38
CA ARG A 98 -8.01 5.30 3.34
C ARG A 98 -6.50 5.41 3.45
N LEU A 99 -5.81 5.64 2.33
CA LEU A 99 -4.36 5.82 2.32
C LEU A 99 -3.96 7.10 3.06
N LEU A 100 -4.74 8.18 2.93
CA LEU A 100 -4.46 9.44 3.61
C LEU A 100 -4.65 9.34 5.13
N LEU A 101 -5.52 8.44 5.61
CA LEU A 101 -5.64 8.16 7.05
C LEU A 101 -4.37 7.57 7.67
N PHE A 102 -3.41 7.09 6.86
CA PHE A 102 -2.14 6.59 7.39
C PHE A 102 -1.28 7.71 7.99
N PHE A 103 -1.53 8.97 7.62
CA PHE A 103 -0.88 10.12 8.28
C PHE A 103 -1.33 10.30 9.72
N ASP A 104 -2.58 9.94 10.04
CA ASP A 104 -3.13 10.05 11.41
C ASP A 104 -2.56 9.00 12.37
N LEU A 105 -1.86 7.97 11.85
CA LEU A 105 -1.24 6.93 12.68
C LEU A 105 -0.01 7.45 13.44
N ASP A 106 0.62 8.53 12.96
CA ASP A 106 1.81 9.14 13.56
C ASP A 106 2.98 8.14 13.76
N ILE A 107 3.23 7.31 12.74
CA ILE A 107 4.32 6.32 12.71
C ILE A 107 5.31 6.73 11.62
N ASP A 108 6.53 7.13 12.00
CA ASP A 108 7.55 7.72 11.11
C ASP A 108 7.71 7.01 9.75
N HIS A 109 7.93 5.70 9.76
CA HIS A 109 8.19 4.92 8.56
C HIS A 109 6.93 4.70 7.70
N VAL A 110 5.74 4.71 8.31
CA VAL A 110 4.46 4.66 7.61
C VAL A 110 4.16 6.01 6.98
N THR A 111 4.32 7.10 7.72
CA THR A 111 4.18 8.47 7.23
C THR A 111 5.11 8.70 6.04
N ALA A 112 6.40 8.39 6.18
CA ALA A 112 7.39 8.52 5.11
C ALA A 112 6.98 7.73 3.85
N GLU A 113 6.56 6.48 4.00
CA GLU A 113 6.14 5.67 2.86
C GLU A 113 4.85 6.20 2.21
N THR A 114 3.91 6.69 3.03
CA THR A 114 2.65 7.26 2.56
C THR A 114 2.89 8.51 1.72
N ILE A 115 3.86 9.36 2.08
CA ILE A 115 4.27 10.53 1.27
C ILE A 115 4.76 10.08 -0.11
N VAL A 116 5.63 9.06 -0.17
CA VAL A 116 6.18 8.56 -1.43
C VAL A 116 5.05 8.05 -2.33
N VAL A 117 4.14 7.25 -1.77
CA VAL A 117 3.00 6.70 -2.51
C VAL A 117 2.00 7.80 -2.92
N ALA A 118 1.74 8.77 -2.07
CA ALA A 118 0.88 9.91 -2.39
C ALA A 118 1.46 10.71 -3.56
N ALA A 119 2.77 10.95 -3.61
CA ALA A 119 3.42 11.60 -4.74
C ALA A 119 3.23 10.80 -6.05
N ASP A 120 3.34 9.47 -6.00
CA ASP A 120 3.11 8.62 -7.18
C ASP A 120 1.65 8.66 -7.66
N ILE A 121 0.68 8.68 -6.74
CA ILE A 121 -0.74 8.86 -7.06
C ILE A 121 -0.97 10.23 -7.72
N LEU A 122 -0.38 11.30 -7.19
CA LEU A 122 -0.51 12.64 -7.75
C LEU A 122 0.03 12.74 -9.18
N ARG A 123 1.20 12.16 -9.45
CA ARG A 123 1.80 12.11 -10.79
C ARG A 123 0.89 11.43 -11.82
N LYS A 124 0.20 10.36 -11.42
CA LYS A 124 -0.67 9.59 -12.33
C LYS A 124 -2.11 10.14 -12.39
N ARG A 125 -2.59 10.77 -11.31
CA ARG A 125 -4.01 11.12 -11.11
C ARG A 125 -4.15 12.51 -10.44
N PRO A 126 -3.98 13.61 -11.19
CA PRO A 126 -4.04 14.98 -10.64
C PRO A 126 -5.41 15.38 -10.07
N LYS A 127 -6.48 14.60 -10.28
CA LYS A 127 -7.81 14.89 -9.71
C LYS A 127 -7.86 14.82 -8.17
N HIS A 128 -6.93 14.11 -7.52
CA HIS A 128 -6.91 13.96 -6.06
C HIS A 128 -5.96 14.93 -5.34
N THR A 129 -5.35 15.86 -6.09
CA THR A 129 -4.37 16.83 -5.58
C THR A 129 -4.85 17.55 -4.32
N GLY A 130 -6.08 18.08 -4.31
CA GLY A 130 -6.59 18.82 -3.15
C GLY A 130 -6.66 18.01 -1.86
N LYS A 131 -7.04 16.73 -1.94
CA LYS A 131 -7.13 15.85 -0.76
C LYS A 131 -5.74 15.51 -0.22
N CYS A 132 -4.83 15.11 -1.10
CA CYS A 132 -3.47 14.73 -0.72
C CYS A 132 -2.71 15.91 -0.08
N ILE A 133 -2.77 17.10 -0.69
CA ILE A 133 -2.08 18.28 -0.15
C ILE A 133 -2.61 18.63 1.24
N LYS A 134 -3.93 18.64 1.42
CA LYS A 134 -4.55 18.93 2.71
C LYS A 134 -4.12 17.95 3.80
N ALA A 135 -3.99 16.67 3.45
CA ALA A 135 -3.53 15.65 4.39
C ALA A 135 -2.04 15.82 4.78
N MET A 136 -1.24 16.47 3.94
CA MET A 136 0.19 16.70 4.15
C MET A 136 0.52 18.14 4.61
N GLU A 137 -0.49 18.96 4.88
CA GLU A 137 -0.32 20.38 5.21
C GLU A 137 0.44 20.59 6.54
N ASN A 138 0.28 19.66 7.48
CA ASN A 138 0.90 19.72 8.81
C ASN A 138 2.20 18.91 8.93
N ILE A 139 2.73 18.38 7.83
CA ILE A 139 3.94 17.54 7.87
C ILE A 139 5.17 18.41 7.62
N ASP A 140 5.99 18.60 8.65
CA ASP A 140 7.23 19.35 8.51
C ASP A 140 8.33 18.53 7.80
N LEU A 141 9.01 19.16 6.85
CA LEU A 141 10.11 18.56 6.08
C LEU A 141 11.26 18.04 6.96
N TYR A 142 11.44 18.64 8.15
CA TYR A 142 12.51 18.30 9.09
C TYR A 142 12.21 17.06 9.92
N ASP A 143 10.93 16.68 10.04
CA ASP A 143 10.50 15.50 10.81
C ASP A 143 10.65 14.21 9.99
N ILE A 144 10.84 14.33 8.67
CA ILE A 144 10.99 13.19 7.77
C ILE A 144 12.45 12.74 7.71
N SER A 145 12.73 11.62 8.38
CA SER A 145 14.06 10.98 8.37
C SER A 145 14.42 10.37 7.00
N GLU A 146 13.46 9.77 6.30
CA GLU A 146 13.71 9.03 5.06
C GLU A 146 13.96 9.97 3.87
N PRO A 147 15.15 9.92 3.22
CA PRO A 147 15.50 10.85 2.15
C PRO A 147 14.55 10.82 0.96
N LYS A 148 14.02 9.64 0.61
CA LYS A 148 13.08 9.47 -0.50
C LYS A 148 11.76 10.17 -0.24
N ALA A 149 11.24 10.06 0.98
CA ALA A 149 10.00 10.71 1.39
C ALA A 149 10.17 12.24 1.38
N ARG A 150 11.32 12.73 1.87
CA ARG A 150 11.63 14.17 1.84
C ARG A 150 11.71 14.71 0.40
N LEU A 151 12.35 13.99 -0.52
CA LEU A 151 12.38 14.37 -1.94
C LEU A 151 10.98 14.39 -2.56
N ALA A 152 10.13 13.41 -2.22
CA ALA A 152 8.75 13.37 -2.66
C ALA A 152 7.94 14.56 -2.12
N LEU A 153 8.11 14.91 -0.85
CA LEU A 153 7.43 16.07 -0.25
C LEU A 153 7.88 17.39 -0.88
N ILE A 154 9.20 17.58 -1.10
CA ILE A 154 9.74 18.75 -1.81
C ILE A 154 9.12 18.87 -3.20
N TRP A 155 9.01 17.74 -3.92
CA TRP A 155 8.37 17.74 -5.25
C TRP A 155 6.89 18.15 -5.16
N ILE A 156 6.14 17.64 -4.18
CA ILE A 156 4.73 17.99 -3.96
C ILE A 156 4.58 19.50 -3.69
N TYR A 157 5.36 20.05 -2.76
CA TYR A 157 5.32 21.49 -2.46
C TYR A 157 5.81 22.36 -3.62
N GLY A 158 6.78 21.90 -4.40
CA GLY A 158 7.24 22.62 -5.58
C GLY A 158 6.20 22.67 -6.71
N GLU A 159 5.40 21.62 -6.87
CA GLU A 159 4.39 21.53 -7.93
C GLU A 159 3.07 22.24 -7.56
N TYR A 160 2.72 22.27 -6.27
CA TYR A 160 1.40 22.72 -5.81
C TYR A 160 1.38 23.74 -4.66
N GLY A 161 2.54 24.15 -4.15
CA GLY A 161 2.69 25.19 -3.11
C GLY A 161 2.89 26.60 -3.65
#